data_AF-A0A536I0K7-F1
#
_entry.id   AF-A0A536I0K7-F1
#
_cell.length_a   1.000
_cell.length_b   1.000
_cell.length_c   1.000
_cell.angle_alpha   90.00
_cell.angle_beta   90.00
_cell.angle_gamma   90.00
#
_symmetry.space_group_name_H-M   'P 1'
#
loop_
_entity.id
_entity.type
_entity.pdbx_description
1 polymer ?
#
loop_
_entity_poly.entity_id
_entity_poly.type
_entity_poly.pdbx_seq_one_letter_code
_entity_poly.pdbx_strand_id
1 'polypeptide(L)'
;DPAIARELASISRLPQVRALLVGQQRAFERSDVVVLGRDIGTVIFPGADIKFFFTASPAERVARRRRDLDRTLGQATPDAVLEDEIEARDRADSEREIAPLRAAPDAII
;
A
#
# COMPACT_ATOMS: atom_id res chain seq x y z
N ASP A 1 -0.17 -13.45 -6.60
CA ASP A 1 1.17 -14.00 -6.84
C ASP A 1 2.22 -13.10 -6.17
N PRO A 2 2.99 -13.61 -5.19
CA PRO A 2 4.13 -12.91 -4.57
C PRO A 2 5.20 -12.43 -5.56
N ALA A 3 5.44 -13.16 -6.66
CA ALA A 3 6.43 -12.79 -7.66
C ALA A 3 6.06 -11.47 -8.35
N ILE A 4 4.81 -11.34 -8.77
CA ILE A 4 4.27 -10.10 -9.37
C ILE A 4 4.30 -8.94 -8.37
N ALA A 5 3.98 -9.19 -7.09
CA ALA A 5 3.97 -8.16 -6.06
C ALA A 5 5.33 -7.47 -5.89
N ARG A 6 6.43 -8.24 -6.00
CA ARG A 6 7.79 -7.72 -5.91
C ARG A 6 8.16 -6.82 -7.09
N GLU A 7 7.76 -7.19 -8.31
CA GLU A 7 7.98 -6.36 -9.51
C GLU A 7 7.14 -5.08 -9.48
N LEU A 8 5.89 -5.14 -9.04
CA LEU A 8 5.06 -3.95 -8.89
C LEU A 8 5.68 -2.93 -7.93
N ALA A 9 6.30 -3.40 -6.84
CA ALA A 9 6.99 -2.55 -5.90
C ALA A 9 8.17 -1.79 -6.55
N SER A 10 8.95 -2.43 -7.43
CA SER A 10 10.05 -1.75 -8.12
C SER A 10 9.54 -0.71 -9.14
N ILE A 11 8.52 -1.05 -9.92
CA ILE A 11 7.90 -0.14 -10.90
C ILE A 11 7.30 1.09 -10.20
N SER A 12 6.61 0.89 -9.08
CA SER A 12 5.93 1.97 -8.35
C SER A 12 6.86 3.05 -7.77
N ARG A 13 8.16 2.75 -7.65
CA ARG A 13 9.18 3.69 -7.18
C ARG A 13 9.74 4.59 -8.28
N LEU A 14 9.48 4.27 -9.55
CA LEU A 14 9.98 5.06 -10.67
C LEU A 14 9.30 6.45 -10.66
N PRO A 15 10.07 7.55 -10.54
CA PRO A 15 9.49 8.89 -10.43
C PRO A 15 8.58 9.26 -11.58
N GLN A 16 8.89 8.83 -12.81
CA GLN A 16 8.07 9.14 -14.00
C GLN A 16 6.71 8.43 -13.95
N VAL A 17 6.69 7.15 -13.53
CA VAL A 17 5.44 6.39 -13.35
C VAL A 17 4.57 7.07 -12.29
N ARG A 18 5.18 7.44 -11.16
CA ARG A 18 4.48 8.09 -10.07
C ARG A 18 3.93 9.45 -10.47
N ALA A 19 4.70 10.28 -11.17
CA ALA A 19 4.24 11.59 -11.64
C ALA A 19 2.99 11.48 -12.53
N LEU A 20 2.97 10.51 -13.46
CA LEU A 20 1.82 10.27 -14.33
C LEU A 20 0.59 9.82 -13.55
N LEU A 21 0.73 8.87 -12.62
CA LEU A 21 -0.39 8.33 -11.86
C LEU A 21 -0.96 9.32 -10.84
N VAL A 22 -0.10 10.11 -10.18
CA VAL A 22 -0.56 11.16 -9.25
C VAL A 22 -1.38 12.21 -9.98
N GLY A 23 -0.99 12.58 -11.21
CA GLY A 23 -1.77 13.49 -12.04
C GLY A 23 -3.18 12.96 -12.33
N GLN A 24 -3.30 11.68 -12.68
CA GLN A 24 -4.60 11.04 -12.92
C GLN A 24 -5.44 10.95 -11.64
N GLN A 25 -4.83 10.61 -10.51
CA GLN A 25 -5.53 10.53 -9.23
C GLN A 25 -6.10 11.89 -8.83
N ARG A 26 -5.31 12.97 -8.95
CA ARG A 26 -5.77 14.32 -8.59
C ARG A 26 -6.95 14.85 -9.43
N ALA A 27 -7.26 14.23 -10.57
CA ALA A 27 -8.49 14.54 -11.31
C ALA A 27 -9.77 14.31 -10.47
N PHE A 28 -9.69 13.48 -9.43
CA PHE A 28 -10.81 13.20 -8.52
C PHE A 28 -10.93 14.16 -7.32
N GLU A 29 -10.10 15.21 -7.21
CA GLU A 29 -10.07 16.10 -6.03
C GLU A 29 -11.42 16.78 -5.73
N ARG A 30 -12.29 16.93 -6.73
CA ARG A 30 -13.63 17.54 -6.58
C ARG A 30 -14.77 16.52 -6.66
N SER A 31 -14.47 15.23 -6.49
CA SER A 31 -15.43 14.15 -6.57
C SER A 31 -15.67 13.54 -5.19
N ASP A 32 -16.89 13.06 -4.94
CA ASP A 32 -17.21 12.28 -3.74
C ASP A 32 -16.72 10.84 -3.93
N VAL A 33 -15.48 10.56 -3.51
CA VAL A 33 -14.82 9.26 -3.73
C VAL A 33 -14.11 8.75 -2.48
N VAL A 34 -14.04 7.43 -2.35
CA VAL A 34 -13.15 6.76 -1.40
C VAL A 34 -11.93 6.26 -2.15
N VAL A 35 -10.74 6.74 -1.77
CA VAL A 35 -9.47 6.38 -2.39
C VAL A 35 -8.61 5.61 -1.39
N LEU A 36 -8.05 4.48 -1.84
CA LEU A 36 -7.16 3.63 -1.04
C LEU A 36 -5.76 3.61 -1.66
N GLY A 37 -4.74 3.68 -0.82
CA GLY A 37 -3.33 3.63 -1.21
C GLY A 37 -2.40 3.88 -0.04
N ARG A 38 -1.11 4.10 -0.34
CA ARG A 38 -0.05 4.24 0.68
C ARG A 38 0.13 5.67 1.19
N ASP A 39 0.00 6.65 0.32
CA ASP A 39 0.32 8.06 0.58
C ASP A 39 -0.81 9.00 0.14
N ILE A 40 -2.04 8.48 0.17
CA ILE A 40 -3.25 9.22 -0.23
C ILE A 40 -3.42 10.46 0.64
N GLY A 41 -3.58 10.28 1.95
CA GLY A 41 -3.84 11.40 2.88
C GLY A 41 -2.63 12.27 3.22
N THR A 42 -1.42 11.90 2.79
CA THR A 42 -0.18 12.65 3.08
C THR A 42 0.38 13.38 1.85
N VAL A 43 0.12 12.89 0.64
CA VAL A 43 0.75 13.44 -0.59
C VAL A 43 -0.25 13.68 -1.72
N ILE A 44 -1.14 12.74 -2.00
CA ILE A 44 -2.03 12.85 -3.17
C ILE A 44 -3.20 13.78 -2.86
N PHE A 45 -3.89 13.54 -1.74
CA PHE A 45 -5.02 14.32 -1.22
C PHE A 45 -4.79 14.73 0.24
N PRO A 46 -3.82 15.61 0.53
CA PRO A 46 -3.60 16.11 1.89
C PRO A 46 -4.78 16.92 2.44
N GLY A 47 -5.69 17.40 1.58
CA GLY A 47 -6.91 18.11 1.97
C GLY A 47 -8.17 17.25 2.04
N ALA A 48 -8.07 15.92 1.99
CA ALA A 48 -9.23 15.04 2.10
C ALA A 48 -10.02 15.27 3.41
N ASP A 49 -11.35 15.26 3.34
CA ASP A 49 -12.23 15.56 4.48
C ASP A 49 -12.06 14.57 5.64
N ILE A 50 -11.83 13.28 5.32
CA ILE A 50 -11.65 12.20 6.30
C ILE A 50 -10.50 11.30 5.84
N LYS A 51 -9.60 10.95 6.76
CA LYS A 51 -8.45 10.10 6.50
C LYS A 51 -8.41 8.95 7.50
N PHE A 52 -8.23 7.73 6.98
CA PHE A 52 -8.01 6.53 7.79
C PHE A 52 -6.62 5.95 7.49
N PHE A 53 -5.91 5.55 8.54
CA PHE A 53 -4.63 4.84 8.44
C PHE A 53 -4.77 3.47 9.10
N PHE A 54 -5.00 2.44 8.29
CA PHE A 54 -5.15 1.08 8.81
C PHE A 54 -3.80 0.44 9.13
N THR A 55 -3.68 -0.07 10.35
CA THR A 55 -2.53 -0.88 10.81
C THR A 55 -3.01 -2.21 11.39
N ALA A 56 -2.10 -3.19 11.47
CA ALA A 56 -2.34 -4.50 12.07
C ALA A 56 -1.00 -5.15 12.43
N SER A 57 -1.02 -6.13 13.34
CA SER A 57 0.17 -6.92 13.65
C SER A 57 0.70 -7.65 12.41
N PRO A 58 2.02 -7.89 12.28
CA PRO A 58 2.58 -8.69 11.19
C PRO A 58 1.89 -10.06 11.05
N ALA A 59 1.67 -10.75 12.18
CA ALA A 59 1.01 -12.05 12.22
C ALA A 59 -0.41 -12.03 11.62
N GLU A 60 -1.24 -11.02 11.93
CA GLU A 60 -2.58 -10.94 11.32
C GLU A 60 -2.51 -10.70 9.81
N ARG A 61 -1.54 -9.89 9.37
CA ARG A 61 -1.37 -9.60 7.94
C ARG A 61 -0.91 -10.83 7.16
N VAL A 62 -0.02 -11.64 7.73
CA VAL A 62 0.40 -12.94 7.18
C VAL A 62 -0.79 -13.89 7.13
N ALA A 63 -1.51 -14.04 8.24
CA ALA A 63 -2.68 -14.92 8.33
C ALA A 63 -3.76 -14.53 7.30
N ARG A 64 -4.05 -13.24 7.15
CA ARG A 64 -4.97 -12.72 6.12
C ARG A 64 -4.46 -13.02 4.71
N ARG A 65 -3.18 -12.74 4.42
CA ARG A 65 -2.59 -12.98 3.10
C ARG A 65 -2.65 -14.45 2.71
N ARG A 66 -2.38 -15.36 3.65
CA ARG A 66 -2.52 -16.80 3.43
C ARG A 66 -3.96 -17.17 3.05
N ARG A 67 -4.95 -16.71 3.82
CA ARG A 67 -6.38 -16.93 3.49
C ARG A 67 -6.75 -16.44 2.09
N ASP A 68 -6.21 -15.30 1.66
CA ASP A 68 -6.47 -14.76 0.33
C ASP A 68 -5.82 -15.62 -0.78
N LEU A 69 -4.61 -16.12 -0.56
CA LEU A 69 -3.91 -16.99 -1.51
C LEU A 69 -4.55 -18.38 -1.61
N ASP A 70 -4.95 -18.97 -0.48
CA ASP A 70 -5.63 -20.27 -0.44
C ASP A 70 -6.93 -20.23 -1.27
N ARG A 71 -7.67 -19.13 -1.17
CA ARG A 71 -8.92 -18.91 -1.91
C ARG A 71 -8.74 -18.69 -3.41
N THR A 72 -7.60 -18.15 -3.84
CA THR A 72 -7.40 -17.67 -5.22
C THR A 72 -6.52 -18.57 -6.06
N LEU A 73 -5.50 -19.19 -5.47
CA LEU A 73 -4.48 -19.97 -6.18
C LEU A 73 -4.44 -21.44 -5.77
N GLY A 74 -5.06 -21.82 -4.64
CA GLY A 74 -5.06 -23.20 -4.14
C GLY A 74 -3.66 -23.76 -3.85
N GLN A 75 -2.65 -22.89 -3.70
CA GLN A 75 -1.26 -23.24 -3.47
C GLN A 75 -0.83 -22.83 -2.06
N ALA A 76 -0.27 -23.78 -1.30
CA ALA A 76 0.30 -23.52 0.00
C ALA A 76 1.61 -22.75 -0.15
N THR A 77 1.56 -21.43 0.06
CA THR A 77 2.76 -20.60 0.23
C THR A 77 3.19 -20.67 1.70
N PRO A 78 4.46 -20.99 2.02
CA PRO A 78 4.92 -21.03 3.41
C PRO A 78 4.78 -19.67 4.11
N ASP A 79 4.40 -19.67 5.38
CA ASP A 79 4.24 -18.44 6.18
C ASP A 79 5.51 -17.59 6.19
N ALA A 80 6.69 -18.20 6.29
CA ALA A 80 7.96 -17.51 6.25
C ALA A 80 8.16 -16.67 4.96
N VAL A 81 7.68 -17.16 3.81
CA VAL A 81 7.76 -16.42 2.54
C VAL A 81 6.83 -15.21 2.56
N LEU A 82 5.66 -15.33 3.19
CA LEU A 82 4.69 -14.24 3.33
C LEU A 82 5.16 -13.20 4.34
N GLU A 83 5.79 -13.64 5.43
CA GLU A 83 6.45 -12.78 6.43
C GLU A 83 7.53 -11.94 5.77
N ASP A 84 8.47 -12.57 5.06
CA ASP A 84 9.53 -11.88 4.33
C ASP A 84 8.98 -10.90 3.29
N GLU A 85 7.95 -11.30 2.51
CA GLU A 85 7.29 -10.43 1.52
C GLU A 85 6.69 -9.19 2.20
N ILE A 86 5.94 -9.38 3.28
CA ILE A 86 5.24 -8.31 3.99
C ILE A 86 6.24 -7.37 4.64
N GLU A 87 7.24 -7.89 5.35
CA GLU A 87 8.25 -7.08 6.04
C GLU A 87 9.10 -6.29 5.04
N ALA A 88 9.58 -6.92 3.98
CA ALA A 88 10.36 -6.24 2.95
C ALA A 88 9.57 -5.11 2.30
N ARG A 89 8.26 -5.32 2.07
CA ARG A 89 7.37 -4.30 1.52
C ARG A 89 7.12 -3.16 2.50
N ASP A 90 6.85 -3.46 3.77
CA ASP A 90 6.61 -2.41 4.77
C ASP A 90 7.83 -1.53 4.98
N ARG A 91 9.01 -2.14 5.06
CA ARG A 91 10.29 -1.44 5.18
C ARG A 91 10.50 -0.52 3.99
N ALA A 92 10.35 -1.07 2.78
CA ALA A 92 10.44 -0.33 1.54
C ALA A 92 9.46 0.86 1.45
N ASP A 93 8.21 0.65 1.84
CA ASP A 93 7.17 1.67 1.77
C ASP A 93 7.39 2.77 2.82
N SER A 94 7.90 2.41 4.00
CA SER A 94 8.10 3.35 5.13
C SER A 94 9.41 4.13 5.06
N GLU A 95 10.48 3.54 4.52
CA GLU A 95 11.82 4.14 4.46
C GLU A 95 12.08 4.93 3.16
N ARG A 96 11.16 4.90 2.19
CA ARG A 96 11.35 5.64 0.93
C ARG A 96 11.44 7.14 1.18
N GLU A 97 12.40 7.79 0.53
CA GLU A 97 12.61 9.24 0.63
C GLU A 97 11.41 10.04 0.12
N ILE A 98 10.81 9.59 -0.98
CA ILE A 98 9.66 10.23 -1.61
C ILE A 98 8.36 9.56 -1.13
N ALA A 99 7.52 10.34 -0.47
CA ALA A 99 6.17 9.96 -0.03
C ALA A 99 6.11 8.74 0.91
N PRO A 100 6.91 8.66 1.99
CA PRO A 100 6.92 7.48 2.87
C PRO A 100 5.53 7.11 3.40
N LEU A 101 5.29 5.81 3.57
CA LEU A 101 4.09 5.29 4.21
C LEU A 101 4.09 5.71 5.68
N ARG A 102 3.20 6.65 6.00
CA ARG A 102 2.97 7.14 7.36
C ARG A 102 1.55 7.67 7.48
N ALA A 103 1.02 7.64 8.70
CA ALA A 103 -0.24 8.30 9.00
C ALA A 103 -0.10 9.82 8.76
N ALA A 104 -1.14 10.43 8.18
CA ALA A 104 -1.27 11.88 8.22
C ALA A 104 -1.53 12.32 9.68
N PRO A 105 -1.11 13.53 10.10
CA PRO A 105 -1.31 13.99 11.48
C PRO A 105 -2.78 13.99 11.94
N ASP A 106 -3.70 14.13 11.00
CA ASP A 106 -5.16 14.18 11.17
C ASP A 106 -5.86 12.88 10.77
N ALA A 107 -5.12 11.79 10.58
CA ALA A 107 -5.71 10.48 10.27
C ALA A 107 -6.24 9.77 11.52
N ILE A 108 -7.39 9.11 11.37
CA ILE A 108 -7.91 8.13 12.31
C ILE A 108 -7.12 6.82 12.12
N ILE A 109 -6.62 6.23 13.21
CA ILE A 109 -5.83 4.97 13.20
C ILE A 109 -6.69 3.81 13.69
#